data_AF-A0A8J5N6S9-F1
#
_entry.id   AF-A0A8J5N6S9-F1
#
_cell.length_a   1.000
_cell.length_b   1.000
_cell.length_c   1.000
_cell.angle_alpha   90.00
_cell.angle_beta   90.00
_cell.angle_gamma   90.00
#
_symmetry.space_group_name_H-M   'P 1'
#
loop_
_entity.id
_entity.type
_entity.pdbx_description
1 polymer ?
#
loop_
_entity_poly.entity_id
_entity_poly.type
_entity_poly.pdbx_seq_one_letter_code
_entity_poly.pdbx_strand_id
1 'polypeptide(L)'
;MATAIPTLQPLELEETDQTQAWADWIEHAEDAFIAFNITKDAKRQALIRFYGGKKLKEIMKTLRPAIPTDQTEPMYKTMRIALDEYFSEKTNEVFERHKFRMLAQEVGESTHNYVTRLRTQGAKCNFDNYNLDKAIIEQLTEKCTSHKMRRA
;
A
#
# COMPACT_ATOMS: atom_id res chain seq x y z
N MET A 1 8.70 24.59 26.54
CA MET A 1 8.09 24.70 25.20
C MET A 1 7.55 23.33 24.85
N ALA A 2 6.24 23.11 24.93
CA ALA A 2 5.64 21.80 24.62
C ALA A 2 5.75 21.56 23.11
N THR A 3 6.62 20.64 22.70
CA THR A 3 6.67 20.19 21.31
C THR A 3 5.37 19.43 21.03
N ALA A 4 4.49 19.99 20.21
CA ALA A 4 3.28 19.33 19.77
C ALA A 4 3.64 17.96 19.17
N ILE A 5 3.05 16.91 19.74
CA ILE A 5 3.20 15.55 19.20
C ILE A 5 2.33 15.50 17.93
N PRO A 6 2.85 15.03 16.79
CA PRO A 6 2.05 14.86 15.58
C PRO A 6 0.83 13.99 15.86
N THR A 7 -0.35 14.42 15.44
CA THR A 7 -1.54 13.57 15.50
C THR A 7 -1.48 12.62 14.32
N LEU A 8 -1.09 11.37 14.58
CA LEU A 8 -1.14 10.29 13.60
C LEU A 8 -2.31 9.39 13.95
N GLN A 9 -3.09 9.00 12.94
CA GLN A 9 -4.09 7.97 13.13
C GLN A 9 -3.41 6.63 13.44
N PRO A 10 -3.97 5.78 14.32
CA PRO A 10 -3.44 4.44 14.53
C PRO A 10 -3.45 3.61 13.23
N LEU A 11 -2.45 2.74 13.06
CA LEU A 11 -2.43 1.81 11.93
C LEU A 11 -3.48 0.71 12.13
N GLU A 12 -4.43 0.62 11.22
CA GLU A 12 -5.48 -0.40 11.21
C GLU A 12 -5.16 -1.51 10.21
N LEU A 13 -4.58 -2.61 10.71
CA LEU A 13 -4.27 -3.80 9.88
C LEU A 13 -5.44 -4.78 9.89
N GLU A 14 -6.35 -4.69 8.92
CA GLU A 14 -7.37 -5.70 8.63
C GLU A 14 -6.78 -6.93 7.89
N GLU A 15 -7.50 -8.04 7.76
CA GLU A 15 -6.93 -9.29 7.19
C GLU A 15 -6.74 -9.24 5.66
N THR A 16 -7.56 -8.47 4.93
CA THR A 16 -7.65 -8.57 3.47
C THR A 16 -6.91 -7.48 2.68
N ASP A 17 -6.39 -6.44 3.35
CA ASP A 17 -5.72 -5.32 2.67
C ASP A 17 -4.60 -4.68 3.50
N GLN A 18 -3.76 -5.52 4.13
CA GLN A 18 -2.64 -5.04 4.95
C GLN A 18 -1.62 -4.22 4.15
N THR A 19 -1.46 -4.53 2.87
CA THR A 19 -0.53 -3.84 1.96
C THR A 19 -0.98 -2.40 1.71
N GLN A 20 -2.24 -2.17 1.32
CA GLN A 20 -2.73 -0.81 1.10
C GLN A 20 -2.82 -0.03 2.42
N ALA A 21 -3.30 -0.68 3.49
CA ALA A 21 -3.38 -0.04 4.81
C ALA A 21 -2.00 0.42 5.30
N TRP A 22 -0.94 -0.37 5.06
CA TRP A 22 0.43 0.04 5.34
C TRP A 22 0.86 1.22 4.47
N ALA A 23 0.64 1.14 3.15
CA ALA A 23 1.05 2.17 2.20
C ALA A 23 0.43 3.54 2.50
N ASP A 24 -0.90 3.59 2.70
CA ASP A 24 -1.62 4.84 3.00
C ASP A 24 -1.17 5.42 4.34
N TRP A 25 -0.97 4.55 5.33
CA TRP A 25 -0.58 4.98 6.67
C TRP A 25 0.86 5.49 6.74
N ILE A 26 1.81 4.82 6.06
CA ILE A 26 3.21 5.24 6.06
C ILE A 26 3.41 6.55 5.28
N GLU A 27 2.65 6.77 4.21
CA GLU A 27 2.61 8.05 3.49
C GLU A 27 2.16 9.18 4.42
N HIS A 28 1.04 8.98 5.13
CA HIS A 28 0.55 9.95 6.11
C HIS A 28 1.56 10.20 7.26
N ALA A 29 2.30 9.16 7.68
CA ALA A 29 3.34 9.29 8.70
C ALA A 29 4.54 10.12 8.20
N GLU A 30 4.97 9.93 6.96
CA GLU A 30 6.06 10.71 6.35
C GLU A 30 5.66 12.18 6.18
N ASP A 31 4.43 12.46 5.74
CA ASP A 31 3.89 13.82 5.66
C ASP A 31 3.91 14.52 7.02
N ALA A 32 3.52 13.80 8.09
CA ALA A 32 3.60 14.33 9.44
C ALA A 32 5.06 14.57 9.87
N PHE A 33 6.01 13.70 9.51
CA PHE A 33 7.41 13.95 9.82
C PHE A 33 7.93 15.23 9.18
N ILE A 34 7.49 15.52 7.96
CA ILE A 34 7.83 16.77 7.26
C ILE A 34 7.14 17.96 7.95
N ALA A 35 5.83 17.89 8.16
CA ALA A 35 5.02 18.98 8.72
C ALA A 35 5.48 19.41 10.14
N PHE A 36 5.90 18.44 10.95
CA PHE A 36 6.38 18.69 12.33
C PHE A 36 7.91 18.79 12.44
N ASN A 37 8.62 18.89 11.31
CA ASN A 37 10.09 19.02 11.24
C ASN A 37 10.84 17.93 12.03
N ILE A 38 10.40 16.69 11.89
CA ILE A 38 11.00 15.51 12.53
C ILE A 38 12.10 14.98 11.61
N THR A 39 13.34 15.34 11.93
CA THR A 39 14.52 14.98 11.14
C THR A 39 15.32 13.81 11.71
N LYS A 40 15.23 13.55 13.01
CA LYS A 40 16.00 12.48 13.67
C LYS A 40 15.37 11.11 13.42
N ASP A 41 16.16 10.19 12.87
CA ASP A 41 15.76 8.80 12.58
C ASP A 41 15.22 8.07 13.80
N ALA A 42 15.90 8.21 14.95
CA ALA A 42 15.46 7.60 16.21
C ALA A 42 14.06 8.08 16.63
N LYS A 43 13.73 9.36 16.37
CA LYS A 43 12.41 9.93 16.67
C LYS A 43 11.35 9.40 15.70
N ARG A 44 11.66 9.32 14.41
CA ARG A 44 10.75 8.72 13.40
C ARG A 44 10.41 7.28 13.75
N GLN A 45 11.42 6.45 14.03
CA GLN A 45 11.22 5.06 14.43
C GLN A 45 10.40 4.95 15.72
N ALA A 46 10.67 5.78 16.73
CA ALA A 46 9.90 5.77 17.97
C ALA A 46 8.42 6.10 17.71
N LEU A 47 8.13 7.06 16.83
CA LEU A 47 6.76 7.44 16.46
C LEU A 47 6.05 6.33 15.69
N ILE A 48 6.72 5.68 14.72
CA ILE A 48 6.14 4.51 14.03
C ILE A 48 5.80 3.40 15.02
N ARG A 49 6.70 3.08 15.95
CA ARG A 49 6.43 2.09 17.00
C ARG A 49 5.30 2.53 17.93
N PHE A 50 5.18 3.82 18.22
CA PHE A 50 4.14 4.34 19.11
C PHE A 50 2.75 4.24 18.45
N TYR A 51 2.61 4.71 17.22
CA TYR A 51 1.33 4.80 16.50
C TYR A 51 0.94 3.52 15.75
N GLY A 52 1.90 2.69 15.36
CA GLY A 52 1.63 1.44 14.63
C GLY A 52 0.94 0.34 15.45
N GLY A 53 0.74 0.55 16.76
CA GLY A 53 -0.04 -0.34 17.62
C GLY A 53 0.61 -1.71 17.86
N LYS A 54 -0.19 -2.65 18.39
CA LYS A 54 0.30 -3.97 18.83
C LYS A 54 0.69 -4.86 17.64
N LYS A 55 -0.13 -4.91 16.58
CA LYS A 55 0.10 -5.78 15.42
C LYS A 55 1.42 -5.43 14.71
N LEU A 56 1.68 -4.14 14.45
CA LEU A 56 2.95 -3.73 13.84
C LEU A 56 4.15 -4.09 14.72
N LYS A 57 4.05 -3.94 16.04
CA LYS A 57 5.14 -4.34 16.96
C LYS A 57 5.44 -5.83 16.90
N GLU A 58 4.44 -6.68 16.75
CA GLU A 58 4.67 -8.13 16.57
C GLU A 58 5.36 -8.43 15.23
N ILE A 59 4.95 -7.76 14.14
CA ILE A 59 5.62 -7.85 12.83
C ILE A 59 7.09 -7.38 12.94
N MET A 60 7.34 -6.26 13.61
CA MET A 60 8.70 -5.77 13.82
C MET A 60 9.55 -6.75 14.64
N LYS A 61 8.96 -7.53 15.55
CA LYS A 61 9.69 -8.59 16.28
C LYS A 61 10.06 -9.75 15.36
N THR A 62 9.20 -10.15 14.42
CA THR A 62 9.53 -11.18 13.43
C THR A 62 10.62 -10.72 12.46
N LEU A 63 10.68 -9.42 12.18
CA LEU A 63 11.68 -8.77 11.33
C LEU A 63 12.96 -8.32 12.08
N ARG A 64 13.09 -8.64 13.38
CA ARG A 64 14.23 -8.20 14.21
C ARG A 64 15.61 -8.49 13.60
N PRO A 65 15.87 -9.61 12.89
CA PRO A 65 17.17 -9.81 12.24
C PRO A 65 17.53 -8.73 11.20
N ALA A 66 16.51 -8.11 10.58
CA ALA A 66 16.66 -7.06 9.57
C ALA A 66 16.55 -5.63 10.13
N ILE A 67 15.95 -5.45 11.31
CA ILE A 67 15.74 -4.12 11.93
C ILE A 67 16.80 -3.90 13.03
N PRO A 68 17.75 -2.95 12.86
CA PRO A 68 18.74 -2.64 13.88
C PRO A 68 18.08 -2.23 15.21
N THR A 69 18.55 -2.81 16.30
CA THR A 69 18.15 -2.44 17.67
C THR A 69 19.02 -1.32 18.26
N ASP A 70 20.22 -1.13 17.69
CA ASP A 70 21.14 -0.10 18.11
C ASP A 70 20.75 1.24 17.50
N GLN A 71 20.84 2.32 18.29
CA GLN A 71 20.46 3.68 17.91
C GLN A 71 21.40 4.32 16.88
N THR A 72 21.92 3.53 15.94
CA THR A 72 22.85 3.94 14.89
C THR A 72 22.09 4.28 13.61
N GLU A 73 22.33 5.47 13.06
CA GLU A 73 21.76 5.86 11.76
C GLU A 73 22.36 4.98 10.63
N PRO A 74 21.58 4.55 9.61
CA PRO A 74 20.21 4.97 9.27
C PRO A 74 19.12 3.98 9.72
N MET A 75 18.81 3.98 11.03
CA MET A 75 17.86 3.06 11.68
C MET A 75 16.43 3.13 11.12
N TYR A 76 15.94 4.32 10.75
CA TYR A 76 14.58 4.48 10.23
C TYR A 76 14.46 3.89 8.82
N LYS A 77 15.44 4.18 7.96
CA LYS A 77 15.44 3.72 6.56
C LYS A 77 15.45 2.20 6.48
N THR A 78 16.30 1.53 7.25
CA THR A 78 16.37 0.06 7.26
C THR A 78 15.08 -0.56 7.80
N MET A 79 14.51 0.01 8.86
CA MET A 79 13.22 -0.42 9.38
C MET A 79 12.09 -0.26 8.35
N ARG A 80 12.06 0.87 7.65
CA ARG A 80 11.04 1.16 6.63
C ARG A 80 11.11 0.14 5.49
N ILE A 81 12.31 -0.12 4.96
CA ILE A 81 12.51 -1.11 3.89
C ILE A 81 12.01 -2.49 4.32
N ALA A 82 12.40 -2.97 5.50
CA ALA A 82 11.98 -4.29 5.97
C ALA A 82 10.46 -4.40 6.17
N LEU A 83 9.80 -3.31 6.60
CA LEU A 83 8.36 -3.27 6.74
C LEU A 83 7.67 -3.20 5.37
N ASP A 84 8.16 -2.36 4.46
CA ASP A 84 7.67 -2.27 3.09
C ASP A 84 7.73 -3.65 2.41
N GLU A 85 8.87 -4.35 2.53
CA GLU A 85 9.05 -5.72 2.03
C GLU A 85 8.05 -6.71 2.65
N TYR A 86 7.88 -6.69 3.98
CA TYR A 86 6.92 -7.58 4.65
C TYR A 86 5.48 -7.36 4.15
N PHE A 87 5.07 -6.10 3.99
CA PHE A 87 3.73 -5.77 3.52
C PHE A 87 3.58 -5.96 2.01
N SER A 88 4.66 -5.83 1.22
CA SER A 88 4.65 -6.10 -0.22
C SER A 88 4.68 -7.58 -0.55
N GLU A 89 5.42 -8.41 0.19
CA GLU A 89 5.42 -9.88 0.04
C GLU A 89 4.04 -10.48 0.31
N LYS A 90 3.24 -9.81 1.14
CA LYS A 90 1.85 -10.19 1.44
C LYS A 90 0.82 -9.67 0.46
N THR A 91 1.22 -8.94 -0.59
CA THR A 91 0.31 -8.67 -1.70
C THR A 91 -0.03 -10.03 -2.30
N ASN A 92 -1.19 -10.57 -1.94
CA ASN A 92 -1.63 -11.84 -2.51
C ASN A 92 -2.00 -11.55 -3.95
N GLU A 93 -1.02 -11.67 -4.84
CA GLU A 93 -1.20 -11.34 -6.24
C GLU A 93 -2.35 -12.14 -6.85
N VAL A 94 -2.56 -13.38 -6.39
CA VAL A 94 -3.68 -14.22 -6.83
C VAL A 94 -5.02 -13.57 -6.43
N PHE A 95 -5.10 -13.04 -5.21
CA PHE A 95 -6.29 -12.33 -4.73
C PHE A 95 -6.50 -10.99 -5.43
N GLU A 96 -5.44 -10.19 -5.63
CA GLU A 96 -5.54 -8.92 -6.34
C GLU A 96 -5.90 -9.13 -7.83
N ARG A 97 -5.36 -10.18 -8.46
CA ARG A 97 -5.77 -10.62 -9.81
C ARG A 97 -7.22 -11.09 -9.84
N HIS A 98 -7.67 -11.79 -8.80
CA HIS A 98 -9.07 -12.19 -8.68
C HIS A 98 -9.98 -10.95 -8.61
N LYS A 99 -9.67 -9.96 -7.76
CA LYS A 99 -10.39 -8.68 -7.69
C LYS A 99 -10.40 -7.98 -9.06
N PHE A 100 -9.25 -7.88 -9.72
CA PHE A 100 -9.13 -7.31 -11.06
C PHE A 100 -10.06 -8.00 -12.07
N ARG A 101 -10.09 -9.34 -12.05
CA ARG A 101 -10.96 -10.15 -12.93
C ARG A 101 -12.45 -10.01 -12.62
N MET A 102 -12.79 -9.66 -11.38
CA MET A 102 -14.17 -9.41 -10.95
C MET A 102 -14.67 -8.00 -11.27
N LEU A 103 -13.79 -7.03 -11.58
CA LEU A 103 -14.22 -5.72 -12.02
C LEU A 103 -15.02 -5.81 -13.33
N ALA A 104 -16.12 -5.09 -13.37
CA ALA A 104 -16.96 -4.89 -14.54
C ALA A 104 -17.45 -3.45 -14.56
N GLN A 105 -17.76 -2.94 -15.75
CA GLN A 105 -18.26 -1.57 -15.87
C GLN A 105 -19.64 -1.46 -15.22
N GLU A 106 -19.78 -0.53 -14.29
CA GLU A 106 -21.03 -0.31 -13.57
C GLU A 106 -22.07 0.40 -14.45
N VAL A 107 -23.35 0.27 -14.09
CA VAL A 107 -24.45 0.90 -14.82
C VAL A 107 -24.34 2.42 -14.69
N GLY A 108 -24.18 3.12 -15.82
CA GLY A 108 -24.00 4.57 -15.84
C GLY A 108 -22.56 5.04 -15.62
N GLU A 109 -21.60 4.13 -15.40
CA GLU A 109 -20.19 4.46 -15.31
C GLU A 109 -19.61 4.77 -16.70
N SER A 110 -18.79 5.82 -16.80
CA SER A 110 -18.08 6.13 -18.04
C SER A 110 -16.95 5.11 -18.28
N THR A 111 -16.64 4.83 -19.54
CA THR A 111 -15.53 3.92 -19.88
C THR A 111 -14.20 4.41 -19.30
N HIS A 112 -13.99 5.72 -19.21
CA HIS A 112 -12.78 6.30 -18.63
C HIS A 112 -12.65 5.93 -17.15
N ASN A 113 -13.72 6.10 -16.36
CA ASN A 113 -13.70 5.76 -14.94
C ASN A 113 -13.49 4.27 -14.70
N TYR A 114 -14.11 3.42 -15.54
CA TYR A 114 -13.90 1.98 -15.51
C TYR A 114 -12.42 1.62 -15.79
N VAL A 115 -11.80 2.22 -16.81
CA VAL A 115 -10.37 2.03 -17.10
C VAL A 115 -9.49 2.51 -15.96
N THR A 116 -9.81 3.64 -15.33
CA THR A 116 -9.07 4.14 -14.17
C THR A 116 -9.09 3.13 -13.02
N ARG A 117 -10.25 2.55 -12.70
CA ARG A 117 -10.34 1.47 -11.68
C ARG A 117 -9.54 0.23 -12.05
N LEU A 118 -9.61 -0.21 -13.31
CA LEU A 118 -8.81 -1.33 -13.78
C LEU A 118 -7.30 -1.05 -13.63
N ARG A 119 -6.83 0.16 -13.94
CA ARG A 119 -5.42 0.56 -13.75
C ARG A 119 -5.03 0.55 -12.28
N THR A 120 -5.85 1.14 -11.41
CA THR A 120 -5.58 1.16 -9.96
C THR A 120 -5.50 -0.24 -9.38
N GLN A 121 -6.44 -1.13 -9.73
CA GLN A 121 -6.44 -2.51 -9.25
C GLN A 121 -5.31 -3.34 -9.88
N GLY A 122 -5.02 -3.11 -11.17
CA GLY A 122 -3.98 -3.81 -11.90
C GLY A 122 -2.56 -3.49 -11.42
N ALA A 123 -2.33 -2.28 -10.89
CA ALA A 123 -1.06 -1.92 -10.26
C ALA A 123 -0.72 -2.80 -9.03
N LYS A 124 -1.73 -3.35 -8.35
CA LYS A 124 -1.57 -4.25 -7.19
C LYS A 124 -1.36 -5.72 -7.55
N CYS A 125 -1.62 -6.08 -8.81
CA CYS A 125 -1.60 -7.49 -9.25
C CYS A 125 -0.19 -8.02 -9.52
N ASN A 126 0.83 -7.15 -9.45
CA ASN A 126 2.23 -7.43 -9.75
C ASN A 126 2.37 -8.29 -11.03
N PHE A 127 1.94 -7.74 -12.16
CA PHE A 127 2.00 -8.42 -13.46
C PHE A 127 3.45 -8.48 -13.97
N ASP A 128 4.33 -9.18 -13.24
CA ASP A 128 5.79 -9.16 -13.40
C ASP A 128 6.32 -9.74 -14.74
N ASN A 129 5.45 -10.12 -15.66
CA ASN A 129 5.78 -10.45 -17.05
C ASN A 129 4.59 -10.22 -18.01
N TYR A 130 3.51 -9.59 -17.56
CA TYR A 130 2.27 -9.45 -18.32
C TYR A 130 1.95 -7.96 -18.48
N ASN A 131 1.79 -7.50 -19.72
CA ASN A 131 1.55 -6.09 -19.98
C ASN A 131 0.17 -5.69 -19.40
N LEU A 132 0.16 -4.83 -18.38
CA LEU A 132 -1.06 -4.33 -17.73
C LEU A 132 -2.07 -3.80 -18.76
N ASP A 133 -1.61 -3.12 -19.82
CA ASP A 133 -2.51 -2.62 -20.87
C ASP A 133 -3.22 -3.76 -21.61
N LYS A 134 -2.56 -4.91 -21.83
CA LYS A 134 -3.21 -6.09 -22.40
C LYS A 134 -4.28 -6.64 -21.46
N ALA A 135 -4.00 -6.71 -20.15
CA ALA A 135 -4.96 -7.19 -19.16
C ALA A 135 -6.20 -6.28 -19.09
N ILE A 136 -5.98 -4.97 -19.22
CA ILE A 136 -7.05 -3.97 -19.27
C ILE A 136 -7.89 -4.16 -20.54
N ILE A 137 -7.24 -4.35 -21.70
CA ILE A 137 -7.96 -4.60 -22.97
C ILE A 137 -8.81 -5.87 -22.87
N GLU A 138 -8.26 -6.97 -22.33
CA GLU A 138 -9.04 -8.19 -22.08
C GLU A 138 -10.28 -7.90 -21.23
N GLN A 139 -10.13 -7.14 -20.14
CA GLN A 139 -11.26 -6.80 -19.26
C GLN A 139 -12.26 -5.83 -19.90
N LEU A 140 -11.82 -4.94 -20.76
CA LEU A 140 -12.73 -4.11 -21.55
C LEU A 140 -13.52 -4.97 -22.54
N THR A 141 -12.87 -5.91 -23.22
CA THR A 141 -13.53 -6.80 -24.17
C THR A 141 -14.59 -7.70 -23.50
N GLU A 142 -14.28 -8.22 -22.32
CA GLU A 142 -15.17 -9.15 -21.60
C GLU A 142 -16.29 -8.44 -20.80
N LYS A 143 -15.96 -7.33 -20.14
CA LYS A 143 -16.80 -6.76 -19.06
C LYS A 143 -17.26 -5.32 -19.28
N CYS A 144 -16.92 -4.70 -20.43
CA CYS A 144 -17.46 -3.39 -20.80
C CYS A 144 -18.93 -3.50 -21.23
N THR A 145 -19.76 -2.53 -20.88
CA THR A 145 -21.18 -2.47 -21.29
C THR A 145 -21.35 -2.05 -22.75
N SER A 146 -20.35 -1.37 -23.33
CA SER A 146 -20.38 -0.91 -24.72
C SER A 146 -20.10 -2.05 -25.71
N HIS A 147 -21.13 -2.42 -26.49
CA HIS A 147 -21.02 -3.44 -27.55
C HIS A 147 -19.99 -3.12 -28.65
N LYS A 148 -19.67 -1.83 -28.90
CA LYS A 148 -18.65 -1.44 -29.88
C LYS A 148 -17.23 -1.81 -29.44
N MET A 149 -16.97 -1.79 -28.13
CA MET A 149 -15.64 -2.05 -27.58
C MET A 149 -15.33 -3.54 -27.42
N ARG A 150 -16.35 -4.41 -27.32
CA ARG A 150 -16.16 -5.88 -27.25
C ARG A 150 -15.68 -6.53 -28.56
N ARG A 151 -15.58 -5.76 -29.65
CA ARG A 151 -15.26 -6.25 -31.00
C ARG A 151 -14.00 -5.62 -31.61
N ALA A 152 -13.29 -4.79 -30.85
CA ALA A 152 -12.11 -4.05 -31.32
C ALA A 152 -10.82 -4.85 -31.07
#